data_AF-A0A9X2Z238-F1
#
_entry.id   AF-A0A9X2Z238-F1
#
_cell.length_a   1.000
_cell.length_b   1.000
_cell.length_c   1.000
_cell.angle_alpha   90.00
_cell.angle_beta   90.00
_cell.angle_gamma   90.00
#
_symmetry.space_group_name_H-M   'P 1'
#
loop_
_entity.id
_entity.type
_entity.pdbx_description
1 polymer ?
#
loop_
_entity_poly.entity_id
_entity_poly.type
_entity_poly.pdbx_seq_one_letter_code
_entity_poly.pdbx_strand_id
1 'polypeptide(L)'
;MAEIPRSDQWAHLDEPVRRVLSAACRDLPPDASPADAIRRVDAAVDILKGYRAAAASAPGADEVETACDALRSAAAAQAEAERVADALAADRIQFLETSLEFHDRHGAQPCPVCAASTLDDEWVVRARAALTAEKDAAGALRVARSAAHRARQTVTALVRAVQAPPTQDAGLPGVDEARAAHQVFTAPGANDDVARAEQVAAALPRLRQAYGALGRAAEAQLGAAHQAQTWLRSVAGEG
;
A
#
# COMPACT_ATOMS: atom_id res chain seq x y z
N MET A 1 49.95 9.16 -15.79
CA MET A 1 48.48 8.99 -15.79
C MET A 1 48.19 7.59 -16.28
N ALA A 2 47.37 6.83 -15.57
CA ALA A 2 46.92 5.52 -16.05
C ALA A 2 45.97 5.74 -17.24
N GLU A 3 46.18 4.99 -18.33
CA GLU A 3 45.29 5.00 -19.49
C GLU A 3 44.02 4.18 -19.21
N ILE A 4 42.92 4.46 -19.91
CA ILE A 4 41.73 3.59 -19.86
C ILE A 4 42.12 2.17 -20.25
N PRO A 5 41.71 1.15 -19.48
CA PRO A 5 42.03 -0.22 -19.82
C PRO A 5 41.39 -0.62 -21.14
N ARG A 6 42.14 -1.36 -21.96
CA ARG A 6 41.70 -1.82 -23.28
C ARG A 6 40.91 -3.13 -23.15
N SER A 7 40.11 -3.44 -24.18
CA SER A 7 39.18 -4.58 -24.14
C SER A 7 39.85 -5.96 -24.00
N ASP A 8 41.10 -6.09 -24.42
CA ASP A 8 41.95 -7.26 -24.21
C ASP A 8 42.30 -7.49 -22.74
N GLN A 9 42.41 -6.43 -21.94
CA GLN A 9 42.82 -6.51 -20.54
C GLN A 9 41.77 -7.15 -19.62
N TRP A 10 40.50 -7.12 -20.00
CA TRP A 10 39.40 -7.76 -19.25
C TRP A 10 38.77 -8.94 -19.99
N ALA A 11 39.37 -9.43 -21.09
CA ALA A 11 38.82 -10.53 -21.89
C ALA A 11 38.65 -11.83 -21.10
N HIS A 12 39.43 -12.02 -20.04
CA HIS A 12 39.40 -13.19 -19.16
C HIS A 12 38.29 -13.14 -18.09
N LEU A 13 37.61 -12.00 -17.93
CA LEU A 13 36.53 -11.85 -16.96
C LEU A 13 35.22 -12.46 -17.47
N ASP A 14 34.33 -12.77 -16.55
CA ASP A 14 33.01 -13.30 -16.86
C ASP A 14 32.21 -12.33 -17.76
N GLU A 15 31.39 -12.90 -18.64
CA GLU A 15 30.61 -12.16 -19.63
C GLU A 15 29.78 -10.99 -19.05
N PRO A 16 29.11 -11.12 -17.88
CA PRO A 16 28.41 -10.00 -17.26
C PRO A 16 29.34 -8.85 -16.85
N VAL A 17 30.51 -9.16 -16.29
CA VAL A 17 31.51 -8.15 -15.87
C VAL A 17 32.08 -7.44 -17.10
N ARG A 18 32.41 -8.20 -18.14
CA ARG A 18 32.87 -7.63 -19.42
C ARG A 18 31.84 -6.69 -20.03
N ARG A 19 30.55 -7.01 -19.96
CA ARG A 19 29.48 -6.12 -20.45
C ARG A 19 29.43 -4.82 -19.67
N VAL A 20 29.53 -4.85 -18.35
CA VAL A 20 29.59 -3.63 -17.52
C VAL A 20 30.79 -2.78 -17.88
N LEU A 21 32.00 -3.36 -17.93
CA LEU A 21 33.22 -2.64 -18.29
C LEU A 21 33.14 -2.05 -19.69
N SER A 22 32.64 -2.82 -20.65
CA SER A 22 32.46 -2.37 -22.03
C SER A 22 31.46 -1.22 -22.11
N ALA A 23 30.37 -1.25 -21.34
CA ALA A 23 29.40 -0.15 -21.29
C ALA A 23 29.99 1.10 -20.62
N ALA A 24 30.72 0.95 -19.52
CA ALA A 24 31.36 2.05 -18.81
C ALA A 24 32.40 2.78 -19.68
N CYS A 25 33.18 2.02 -20.45
CA CYS A 25 34.24 2.58 -21.30
C CYS A 25 33.77 3.04 -22.68
N ARG A 26 32.56 2.66 -23.11
CA ARG A 26 32.01 3.05 -24.41
C ARG A 26 31.85 4.57 -24.51
N ASP A 27 32.23 5.15 -25.64
CA ASP A 27 32.09 6.58 -25.92
C ASP A 27 32.78 7.49 -24.87
N LEU A 28 33.78 6.97 -24.16
CA LEU A 28 34.69 7.83 -23.40
C LEU A 28 35.62 8.57 -24.37
N PRO A 29 35.94 9.85 -24.11
CA PRO A 29 36.86 10.59 -24.95
C PRO A 29 38.28 9.99 -24.85
N PRO A 30 39.16 10.21 -25.85
CA PRO A 30 40.49 9.59 -25.90
C PRO A 30 41.40 9.92 -24.70
N ASP A 31 41.16 11.04 -24.01
CA ASP A 31 41.89 11.52 -22.85
C ASP A 31 41.25 11.14 -21.50
N ALA A 32 40.15 10.40 -21.52
CA ALA A 32 39.50 9.97 -20.28
C ALA A 32 40.40 9.02 -19.47
N SER A 33 40.15 9.02 -18.17
CA SER A 33 40.92 8.29 -17.17
C SER A 33 40.15 7.07 -16.66
N PRO A 34 40.81 6.11 -15.99
CA PRO A 34 40.13 5.05 -15.26
C PRO A 34 39.08 5.58 -14.25
N ALA A 35 39.30 6.76 -13.67
CA ALA A 35 38.35 7.39 -12.76
C ALA A 35 37.01 7.77 -13.45
N ASP A 36 37.02 8.06 -14.75
CA ASP A 36 35.80 8.28 -15.53
C ASP A 36 34.97 7.01 -15.67
N ALA A 37 35.63 5.87 -15.94
CA ALA A 37 34.99 4.57 -16.00
C ALA A 37 34.44 4.15 -14.62
N ILE A 38 35.20 4.37 -13.55
CA ILE A 38 34.76 4.11 -12.16
C ILE A 38 33.48 4.92 -11.86
N ARG A 39 33.46 6.23 -12.14
CA ARG A 39 32.27 7.07 -11.92
C ARG A 39 31.04 6.56 -12.66
N ARG A 40 31.20 6.09 -13.90
CA ARG A 40 30.09 5.51 -14.68
C ARG A 40 29.58 4.20 -14.08
N VAL A 41 30.48 3.33 -13.59
CA VAL A 41 30.09 2.11 -12.87
C VAL A 41 29.39 2.44 -11.56
N ASP A 42 29.89 3.42 -10.79
CA ASP A 42 29.28 3.87 -9.54
C ASP A 42 27.84 4.37 -9.76
N ALA A 43 27.63 5.19 -10.80
CA ALA A 43 26.30 5.65 -11.18
C ALA A 43 25.36 4.48 -11.57
N ALA A 44 25.87 3.49 -12.30
CA ALA A 44 25.10 2.29 -12.64
C ALA A 44 24.73 1.46 -11.39
N VAL A 45 25.65 1.33 -10.43
CA VAL A 45 25.40 0.67 -9.14
C VAL A 45 24.27 1.35 -8.39
N ASP A 46 24.25 2.68 -8.34
CA ASP A 46 23.19 3.43 -7.64
C ASP A 46 21.82 3.27 -8.32
N ILE A 47 21.77 3.28 -9.65
CA ILE A 47 20.53 3.00 -10.40
C ILE A 47 20.03 1.58 -10.09
N LEU A 48 20.92 0.58 -10.14
CA LEU A 48 20.57 -0.82 -9.87
C LEU A 48 20.13 -1.05 -8.42
N LYS A 49 20.72 -0.34 -7.44
CA LYS A 49 20.22 -0.34 -6.04
C LYS A 49 18.81 0.21 -5.95
N GLY A 50 18.49 1.25 -6.71
CA GLY A 50 17.13 1.78 -6.82
C GLY A 50 16.14 0.73 -7.34
N TYR A 51 16.50 -0.01 -8.39
CA TYR A 51 15.68 -1.11 -8.91
C TYR A 51 15.49 -2.25 -7.90
N ARG A 52 16.56 -2.65 -7.20
CA ARG A 52 16.48 -3.66 -6.13
C ARG A 52 15.58 -3.20 -4.97
N ALA A 53 15.71 -1.94 -4.55
CA ALA A 53 14.88 -1.37 -3.49
C ALA A 53 13.39 -1.34 -3.88
N ALA A 54 13.09 -0.91 -5.11
CA ALA A 54 11.73 -0.95 -5.64
C ALA A 54 11.19 -2.39 -5.64
N ALA A 55 11.95 -3.35 -6.18
CA ALA A 55 11.59 -4.76 -6.19
C ALA A 55 11.29 -5.32 -4.78
N ALA A 56 12.06 -4.90 -3.77
CA ALA A 56 11.89 -5.32 -2.38
C ALA A 56 10.66 -4.71 -1.68
N SER A 57 10.06 -3.66 -2.25
CA SER A 57 8.85 -3.02 -1.69
C SER A 57 7.54 -3.75 -2.00
N ALA A 58 7.57 -4.84 -2.79
CA ALA A 58 6.39 -5.63 -3.08
C ALA A 58 5.88 -6.35 -1.81
N PRO A 59 4.61 -6.16 -1.41
CA PRO A 59 4.08 -6.70 -0.16
C PRO A 59 3.89 -8.22 -0.22
N GLY A 60 3.79 -8.83 0.96
CA GLY A 60 3.48 -10.25 1.13
C GLY A 60 2.08 -10.61 0.63
N ALA A 61 1.86 -11.87 0.24
CA ALA A 61 0.52 -12.35 -0.14
C ALA A 61 -0.43 -12.28 1.07
N ASP A 62 -0.01 -12.88 2.19
CA ASP A 62 -0.78 -12.97 3.43
C ASP A 62 -1.11 -11.58 4.01
N GLU A 63 -0.18 -10.62 3.91
CA GLU A 63 -0.36 -9.24 4.38
C GLU A 63 -1.47 -8.53 3.60
N VAL A 64 -1.45 -8.64 2.27
CA VAL A 64 -2.47 -8.04 1.40
C VAL A 64 -3.80 -8.76 1.56
N GLU A 65 -3.81 -10.09 1.62
CA GLU A 65 -5.02 -10.88 1.83
C GLU A 65 -5.70 -10.49 3.15
N THR A 66 -4.94 -10.43 4.25
CA THR A 66 -5.45 -10.01 5.57
C THR A 66 -6.04 -8.60 5.52
N ALA A 67 -5.36 -7.65 4.87
CA ALA A 67 -5.86 -6.28 4.76
C ALA A 67 -7.11 -6.16 3.89
N CYS A 68 -7.16 -6.90 2.78
CA CYS A 68 -8.34 -6.96 1.91
C CYS A 68 -9.53 -7.63 2.61
N ASP A 69 -9.32 -8.71 3.35
CA ASP A 69 -10.36 -9.36 4.16
C ASP A 69 -10.90 -8.44 5.25
N ALA A 70 -10.02 -7.74 5.95
CA ALA A 70 -10.42 -6.74 6.93
C ALA A 70 -11.27 -5.63 6.31
N LEU A 71 -10.90 -5.16 5.11
CA LEU A 71 -11.66 -4.14 4.38
C LEU A 71 -13.05 -4.66 3.95
N ARG A 72 -13.12 -5.86 3.38
CA ARG A 72 -14.39 -6.51 3.00
C ARG A 72 -15.31 -6.69 4.20
N SER A 73 -14.78 -7.24 5.29
CA SER A 73 -15.55 -7.48 6.51
C SER A 73 -16.04 -6.17 7.14
N ALA A 74 -15.20 -5.14 7.18
CA ALA A 74 -15.56 -3.86 7.77
C ALA A 74 -16.59 -3.10 6.92
N ALA A 75 -16.49 -3.17 5.59
CA ALA A 75 -17.48 -2.61 4.68
C ALA A 75 -18.85 -3.28 4.84
N ALA A 76 -18.89 -4.61 4.93
CA ALA A 76 -20.13 -5.36 5.17
C ALA A 76 -20.75 -5.02 6.53
N ALA A 77 -19.94 -4.94 7.60
CA ALA A 77 -20.40 -4.57 8.92
C ALA A 77 -20.92 -3.13 8.98
N GLN A 78 -20.27 -2.19 8.27
CA GLN A 78 -20.75 -0.82 8.16
C GLN A 78 -22.10 -0.77 7.44
N ALA A 79 -22.25 -1.47 6.31
CA ALA A 79 -23.51 -1.49 5.56
C ALA A 79 -24.67 -2.12 6.36
N GLU A 80 -24.41 -3.17 7.14
CA GLU A 80 -25.42 -3.72 8.07
C GLU A 80 -25.79 -2.70 9.15
N ALA A 81 -24.79 -2.10 9.81
CA ALA A 81 -25.04 -1.15 10.88
C ALA A 81 -25.76 0.12 10.38
N GLU A 82 -25.55 0.53 9.13
CA GLU A 82 -26.27 1.64 8.49
C GLU A 82 -27.72 1.27 8.14
N ARG A 83 -28.02 0.00 7.87
CA ARG A 83 -29.40 -0.46 7.74
C ARG A 83 -30.14 -0.52 9.07
N VAL A 84 -29.44 -0.88 10.14
CA VAL A 84 -30.01 -1.00 11.49
C VAL A 84 -30.19 0.37 12.15
N ALA A 85 -29.16 1.22 12.12
CA ALA A 85 -29.24 2.59 12.61
C ALA A 85 -29.81 3.48 11.51
N ASP A 86 -31.13 3.64 11.51
CA ASP A 86 -31.80 4.52 10.56
C ASP A 86 -31.43 6.01 10.79
N ALA A 87 -31.76 6.86 9.82
CA ALA A 87 -31.41 8.28 9.85
C ALA A 87 -32.04 9.05 11.03
N LEU A 88 -33.05 8.48 11.70
CA LEU A 88 -33.80 9.11 12.79
C LEU A 88 -33.38 8.57 14.17
N ALA A 89 -32.43 7.62 14.25
CA ALA A 89 -32.01 7.01 15.51
C ALA A 89 -31.60 8.06 16.56
N ALA A 90 -30.86 9.11 16.16
CA ALA A 90 -30.46 10.19 17.07
C ALA A 90 -31.67 10.96 17.62
N ASP A 91 -32.62 11.32 16.75
CA ASP A 91 -33.84 12.03 17.12
C ASP A 91 -34.71 11.18 18.05
N ARG A 92 -34.82 9.87 17.79
CA ARG A 92 -35.55 8.92 18.64
C ARG A 92 -34.91 8.74 20.01
N ILE A 93 -33.58 8.64 20.07
CA ILE A 93 -32.85 8.59 21.35
C ILE A 93 -33.19 9.83 22.18
N GLN A 94 -33.06 11.02 21.59
CA GLN A 94 -33.37 12.28 22.28
C GLN A 94 -34.83 12.35 22.74
N PHE A 95 -35.77 11.95 21.87
CA PHE A 95 -37.19 11.93 22.19
C PHE A 95 -37.52 10.98 23.34
N LEU A 96 -36.96 9.76 23.33
CA LEU A 96 -37.17 8.76 24.38
C LEU A 96 -36.56 9.21 25.71
N GLU A 97 -35.36 9.79 25.70
CA GLU A 97 -34.72 10.36 26.90
C GLU A 97 -35.58 11.46 27.52
N THR A 98 -36.02 12.42 26.69
CA THR A 98 -36.86 13.54 27.15
C THR A 98 -38.21 13.04 27.67
N SER A 99 -38.81 12.05 27.00
CA SER A 99 -40.10 11.49 27.41
C SER A 99 -40.01 10.71 28.72
N LEU A 100 -38.92 9.96 28.92
CA LEU A 100 -38.66 9.24 30.17
C LEU A 100 -38.42 10.22 31.32
N GLU A 101 -37.66 11.29 31.09
CA GLU A 101 -37.44 12.35 32.09
C GLU A 101 -38.75 13.06 32.46
N PHE A 102 -39.62 13.31 31.47
CA PHE A 102 -40.95 13.86 31.70
C PHE A 102 -41.80 12.94 32.59
N HIS A 103 -41.81 11.64 32.30
CA HIS A 103 -42.50 10.66 33.14
C HIS A 103 -41.94 10.64 34.58
N ASP A 104 -40.62 10.61 34.76
CA ASP A 104 -40.00 10.61 36.09
C ASP A 104 -40.40 11.84 36.92
N ARG A 105 -40.62 13.00 36.28
CA ARG A 105 -41.03 14.24 36.97
C ARG A 105 -42.52 14.33 37.29
N HIS A 106 -43.38 13.72 36.47
CA HIS A 106 -44.82 14.00 36.48
C HIS A 106 -45.67 12.74 36.72
N GLY A 107 -45.06 11.56 36.74
CA GLY A 107 -45.73 10.27 36.91
C GLY A 107 -46.62 9.87 35.74
N ALA A 108 -47.46 8.87 36.01
CA ALA A 108 -48.37 8.31 35.03
C ALA A 108 -49.43 9.33 34.60
N GLN A 109 -49.53 9.58 33.29
CA GLN A 109 -50.49 10.55 32.73
C GLN A 109 -50.75 10.30 31.23
N PRO A 110 -51.80 10.90 30.65
CA PRO A 110 -52.01 10.88 29.21
C PRO A 110 -50.81 11.47 28.46
N CYS A 111 -50.43 10.85 27.33
CA CYS A 111 -49.34 11.32 26.50
C CYS A 111 -49.59 12.78 26.05
N PRO A 112 -48.69 13.73 26.35
CA PRO A 112 -48.91 15.14 26.05
C PRO A 112 -48.85 15.46 24.55
N VAL A 113 -48.36 14.53 23.73
CA VAL A 113 -48.22 14.71 22.28
C VAL A 113 -49.48 14.26 21.55
N CYS A 114 -49.98 13.04 21.83
CA CYS A 114 -51.08 12.45 21.07
C CYS A 114 -52.36 12.23 21.87
N ALA A 115 -52.33 12.31 23.21
CA ALA A 115 -53.42 11.99 24.14
C ALA A 115 -54.06 10.59 24.00
N ALA A 116 -53.58 9.76 23.06
CA ALA A 116 -54.15 8.46 22.73
C ALA A 116 -53.59 7.29 23.56
N SER A 117 -52.49 7.53 24.29
CA SER A 117 -51.85 6.54 25.16
C SER A 117 -51.56 7.15 26.53
N THR A 118 -51.32 6.28 27.52
CA THR A 118 -50.83 6.67 28.84
C THR A 118 -49.34 6.40 28.91
N LEU A 119 -48.58 7.34 29.46
CA LEU A 119 -47.18 7.14 29.85
C LEU A 119 -47.19 6.45 31.21
N ASP A 120 -47.45 5.16 31.27
CA ASP A 120 -47.48 4.37 32.51
C ASP A 120 -46.18 3.57 32.72
N ASP A 121 -46.11 2.78 33.80
CA ASP A 121 -44.93 1.96 34.10
C ASP A 121 -44.61 0.94 32.99
N GLU A 122 -45.63 0.41 32.30
CA GLU A 122 -45.43 -0.50 31.18
C GLU A 122 -44.82 0.24 29.98
N TRP A 123 -45.30 1.45 29.71
CA TRP A 123 -44.69 2.35 28.73
C TRP A 123 -43.24 2.67 29.08
N VAL A 124 -42.91 2.94 30.35
CA VAL A 124 -41.52 3.18 30.79
C VAL A 124 -40.62 1.99 30.48
N VAL A 125 -41.07 0.77 30.77
CA VAL A 125 -40.29 -0.46 30.47
C VAL A 125 -40.01 -0.57 28.97
N ARG A 126 -41.05 -0.41 28.13
CA ARG A 126 -40.90 -0.46 26.67
C ARG A 126 -40.01 0.68 26.15
N ALA A 127 -40.18 1.89 26.66
CA ALA A 127 -39.40 3.06 26.26
C ALA A 127 -37.92 2.94 26.63
N ARG A 128 -37.59 2.39 27.82
CA ARG A 128 -36.22 2.09 28.22
C ARG A 128 -35.60 1.01 27.32
N ALA A 129 -36.33 -0.06 27.02
CA ALA A 129 -35.86 -1.10 26.10
C ALA A 129 -35.59 -0.56 24.69
N ALA A 130 -36.50 0.26 24.16
CA ALA A 130 -36.32 0.93 22.87
C ALA A 130 -35.11 1.88 22.89
N LEU A 131 -34.95 2.67 23.95
CA LEU A 131 -33.81 3.59 24.10
C LEU A 131 -32.47 2.84 24.12
N THR A 132 -32.39 1.71 24.84
CA THR A 132 -31.20 0.86 24.84
C THR A 132 -30.91 0.32 23.44
N ALA A 133 -31.91 -0.21 22.74
CA ALA A 133 -31.74 -0.74 21.39
C ALA A 133 -31.24 0.31 20.40
N GLU A 134 -31.79 1.53 20.44
CA GLU A 134 -31.37 2.64 19.57
C GLU A 134 -29.93 3.09 19.90
N LYS A 135 -29.57 3.18 21.20
CA LYS A 135 -28.21 3.50 21.63
C LYS A 135 -27.19 2.45 21.20
N ASP A 136 -27.55 1.18 21.30
CA ASP A 136 -26.70 0.06 20.88
C ASP A 136 -26.49 0.08 19.37
N ALA A 137 -27.55 0.30 18.57
CA ALA A 137 -27.46 0.45 17.13
C ALA A 137 -26.56 1.63 16.71
N ALA A 138 -26.74 2.80 17.32
CA ALA A 138 -25.90 3.97 17.08
C ALA A 138 -24.44 3.75 17.51
N GLY A 139 -24.22 3.03 18.61
CA GLY A 139 -22.90 2.57 19.05
C GLY A 139 -22.24 1.66 18.02
N ALA A 140 -22.94 0.63 17.57
CA ALA A 140 -22.47 -0.33 16.57
C ALA A 140 -22.10 0.36 15.25
N LEU A 141 -22.92 1.31 14.78
CA LEU A 141 -22.63 2.09 13.58
C LEU A 141 -21.34 2.91 13.71
N ARG A 142 -21.13 3.58 14.84
CA ARG A 142 -19.88 4.34 15.09
C ARG A 142 -18.66 3.43 15.07
N VAL A 143 -18.75 2.26 15.72
CA VAL A 143 -17.67 1.27 15.73
C VAL A 143 -17.38 0.75 14.32
N ALA A 144 -18.42 0.39 13.57
CA ALA A 144 -18.30 -0.13 12.22
C ALA A 144 -17.67 0.89 11.25
N ARG A 145 -18.11 2.15 11.28
CA ARG A 145 -17.49 3.24 10.50
C ARG A 145 -16.03 3.45 10.82
N SER A 146 -15.69 3.40 12.11
CA SER A 146 -14.31 3.54 12.58
C SER A 146 -13.44 2.37 12.09
N ALA A 147 -13.95 1.14 12.14
CA ALA A 147 -13.28 -0.04 11.63
C ALA A 147 -13.06 0.03 10.11
N ALA A 148 -14.09 0.39 9.35
CA ALA A 148 -13.98 0.56 7.90
C ALA A 148 -12.98 1.64 7.51
N HIS A 149 -12.96 2.77 8.23
CA HIS A 149 -11.97 3.82 8.03
C HIS A 149 -10.53 3.32 8.24
N ARG A 150 -10.27 2.58 9.33
CA ARG A 150 -8.94 1.99 9.59
C ARG A 150 -8.54 0.97 8.53
N ALA A 151 -9.49 0.12 8.09
CA ALA A 151 -9.22 -0.86 7.04
C ALA A 151 -8.87 -0.17 5.71
N ARG A 152 -9.61 0.88 5.32
CA ARG A 152 -9.29 1.72 4.15
C ARG A 152 -7.88 2.31 4.24
N GLN A 153 -7.52 2.87 5.39
CA GLN A 153 -6.18 3.43 5.62
C GLN A 153 -5.09 2.37 5.50
N THR A 154 -5.33 1.16 6.01
CA THR A 154 -4.38 0.04 5.95
C THR A 154 -4.12 -0.37 4.50
N VAL A 155 -5.17 -0.64 3.72
CA VAL A 155 -5.03 -0.99 2.29
C VAL A 155 -4.38 0.17 1.51
N THR A 156 -4.74 1.41 1.81
CA THR A 156 -4.12 2.59 1.17
C THR A 156 -2.63 2.69 1.47
N ALA A 157 -2.23 2.46 2.73
CA ALA A 157 -0.84 2.49 3.15
C ALA A 157 -0.02 1.39 2.45
N LEU A 158 -0.54 0.16 2.39
CA LEU A 158 0.08 -0.96 1.67
C LEU A 158 0.34 -0.62 0.21
N VAL A 159 -0.66 -0.08 -0.48
CA VAL A 159 -0.51 0.29 -1.89
C VAL A 159 0.51 1.41 -2.08
N ARG A 160 0.51 2.42 -1.19
CA ARG A 160 1.47 3.54 -1.26
C ARG A 160 2.90 3.16 -0.90
N ALA A 161 3.10 2.10 -0.11
CA ALA A 161 4.43 1.62 0.26
C ALA A 161 5.19 1.00 -0.93
N VAL A 162 4.48 0.58 -1.98
CA VAL A 162 5.10 0.01 -3.19
C VAL A 162 5.74 1.10 -4.04
N GLN A 163 7.06 1.08 -4.06
CA GLN A 163 7.88 2.03 -4.80
C GLN A 163 7.83 1.73 -6.30
N ALA A 164 7.66 2.78 -7.11
CA ALA A 164 7.75 2.65 -8.56
C ALA A 164 9.19 2.28 -8.99
N PRO A 165 9.38 1.46 -10.04
CA PRO A 165 10.71 1.23 -10.60
C PRO A 165 11.33 2.57 -11.09
N PRO A 166 12.63 2.84 -10.84
CA PRO A 166 13.33 4.03 -11.33
C PRO A 166 13.12 4.27 -12.83
N THR A 167 13.14 5.52 -13.31
CA THR A 167 12.91 5.85 -14.73
C THR A 167 14.16 5.67 -15.60
N GLN A 168 15.34 5.73 -15.00
CA GLN A 168 16.63 5.59 -15.67
C GLN A 168 16.80 4.18 -16.23
N ASP A 169 17.21 4.07 -17.50
CA ASP A 169 17.48 2.78 -18.11
C ASP A 169 18.75 2.15 -17.55
N ALA A 170 18.63 0.91 -17.06
CA ALA A 170 19.74 0.08 -16.57
C ALA A 170 19.97 -1.15 -17.45
N GLY A 171 19.29 -1.27 -18.59
CA GLY A 171 19.32 -2.46 -19.45
C GLY A 171 18.80 -3.72 -18.76
N LEU A 172 17.95 -3.57 -17.73
CA LEU A 172 17.35 -4.69 -17.01
C LEU A 172 16.17 -5.26 -17.81
N PRO A 173 16.12 -6.59 -18.03
CA PRO A 173 14.94 -7.21 -18.59
C PRO A 173 13.77 -7.11 -17.61
N GLY A 174 12.54 -6.98 -18.11
CA GLY A 174 11.34 -7.00 -17.28
C GLY A 174 10.95 -5.66 -16.65
N VAL A 175 11.64 -4.56 -16.96
CA VAL A 175 11.36 -3.23 -16.40
C VAL A 175 9.97 -2.75 -16.82
N ASP A 176 9.60 -2.92 -18.09
CA ASP A 176 8.30 -2.47 -18.60
C ASP A 176 7.15 -3.25 -17.99
N GLU A 177 7.31 -4.56 -17.84
CA GLU A 177 6.34 -5.41 -17.14
C GLU A 177 6.20 -5.02 -15.67
N ALA A 178 7.30 -4.70 -14.97
CA ALA A 178 7.27 -4.24 -13.59
C ALA A 178 6.59 -2.87 -13.44
N ARG A 179 6.85 -1.93 -14.36
CA ARG A 179 6.14 -0.64 -14.39
C ARG A 179 4.66 -0.82 -14.64
N ALA A 180 4.29 -1.65 -15.61
CA ALA A 180 2.88 -1.92 -15.91
C ALA A 180 2.18 -2.58 -14.72
N ALA A 181 2.82 -3.55 -14.05
CA ALA A 181 2.26 -4.19 -12.87
C ALA A 181 2.11 -3.21 -11.68
N HIS A 182 3.09 -2.32 -11.49
CA HIS A 182 3.01 -1.23 -10.50
C HIS A 182 1.82 -0.32 -10.77
N GLN A 183 1.69 0.17 -12.01
CA GLN A 183 0.59 1.06 -12.40
C GLN A 183 -0.78 0.43 -12.14
N VAL A 184 -0.97 -0.84 -12.50
CA VAL A 184 -2.23 -1.57 -12.26
C VAL A 184 -2.50 -1.74 -10.77
N PHE A 185 -1.47 -2.05 -9.97
CA PHE A 185 -1.61 -2.23 -8.52
C PHE A 185 -1.94 -0.90 -7.81
N THR A 186 -1.28 0.19 -8.21
CA THR A 186 -1.44 1.52 -7.59
C THR A 186 -2.56 2.37 -8.17
N ALA A 187 -3.21 1.91 -9.25
CA ALA A 187 -4.30 2.62 -9.89
C ALA A 187 -5.35 3.03 -8.84
N PRO A 188 -5.88 4.26 -8.90
CA PRO A 188 -6.99 4.63 -8.03
C PRO A 188 -8.17 3.71 -8.35
N GLY A 189 -8.58 2.91 -7.36
CA GLY A 189 -9.73 2.02 -7.49
C GLY A 189 -11.04 2.80 -7.52
N ALA A 190 -12.15 2.09 -7.73
CA ALA A 190 -13.48 2.65 -7.53
C ALA A 190 -13.65 3.19 -6.10
N ASN A 191 -14.57 4.13 -5.89
CA ASN A 191 -14.91 4.68 -4.56
C ASN A 191 -15.62 3.67 -3.63
N ASP A 192 -15.58 2.39 -3.97
CA ASP A 192 -16.19 1.29 -3.23
C ASP A 192 -15.11 0.42 -2.60
N ASP A 193 -15.26 0.14 -1.30
CA ASP A 193 -14.26 -0.56 -0.49
C ASP A 193 -14.07 -2.01 -0.92
N VAL A 194 -15.16 -2.68 -1.31
CA VAL A 194 -15.10 -4.08 -1.78
C VAL A 194 -14.39 -4.13 -3.12
N ALA A 195 -14.78 -3.29 -4.08
CA ALA A 195 -14.11 -3.19 -5.38
C ALA A 195 -12.61 -2.85 -5.23
N ARG A 196 -12.25 -2.00 -4.28
CA ARG A 196 -10.84 -1.70 -3.97
C ARG A 196 -10.10 -2.92 -3.44
N ALA A 197 -10.68 -3.66 -2.51
CA ALA A 197 -10.09 -4.89 -1.98
C ALA A 197 -9.85 -5.93 -3.10
N GLU A 198 -10.85 -6.13 -3.98
CA GLU A 198 -10.74 -7.06 -5.11
C GLU A 198 -9.67 -6.64 -6.11
N GLN A 199 -9.60 -5.36 -6.48
CA GLN A 199 -8.59 -4.86 -7.42
C GLN A 199 -7.17 -5.04 -6.88
N VAL A 200 -6.94 -4.74 -5.59
CA VAL A 200 -5.62 -4.92 -4.96
C VAL A 200 -5.25 -6.41 -4.90
N ALA A 201 -6.18 -7.27 -4.47
CA ALA A 201 -5.96 -8.71 -4.40
C ALA A 201 -5.67 -9.32 -5.78
N ALA A 202 -6.43 -8.92 -6.81
CA ALA A 202 -6.25 -9.41 -8.17
C ALA A 202 -4.95 -8.93 -8.84
N ALA A 203 -4.49 -7.71 -8.52
CA ALA A 203 -3.26 -7.14 -9.09
C ALA A 203 -1.97 -7.71 -8.45
N LEU A 204 -2.06 -8.20 -7.20
CA LEU A 204 -0.90 -8.61 -6.41
C LEU A 204 -0.05 -9.72 -7.05
N PRO A 205 -0.60 -10.83 -7.60
CA PRO A 205 0.22 -11.90 -8.16
C PRO A 205 1.12 -11.41 -9.30
N ARG A 206 0.57 -10.58 -10.18
CA ARG A 206 1.32 -9.99 -11.30
C ARG A 206 2.41 -9.03 -10.80
N LEU A 207 2.11 -8.20 -9.80
CA LEU A 207 3.10 -7.32 -9.17
C LEU A 207 4.26 -8.14 -8.60
N ARG A 208 3.97 -9.13 -7.76
CA ARG A 208 4.97 -9.97 -7.11
C ARG A 208 5.83 -10.73 -8.11
N GLN A 209 5.23 -11.26 -9.18
CA GLN A 209 5.97 -11.93 -10.24
C GLN A 209 6.95 -10.97 -10.94
N ALA A 210 6.47 -9.80 -11.36
CA ALA A 210 7.29 -8.82 -12.07
C ALA A 210 8.39 -8.24 -11.18
N TYR A 211 8.07 -7.90 -9.92
CA TYR A 211 9.05 -7.37 -8.95
C TYR A 211 10.06 -8.43 -8.54
N GLY A 212 9.64 -9.69 -8.38
CA GLY A 212 10.55 -10.79 -8.10
C GLY A 212 11.54 -11.04 -9.26
N ALA A 213 11.09 -10.95 -10.51
CA ALA A 213 11.95 -11.05 -11.68
C ALA A 213 12.93 -9.87 -11.77
N LEU A 214 12.42 -8.65 -11.60
CA LEU A 214 13.20 -7.41 -11.59
C LEU A 214 14.28 -7.43 -10.51
N GLY A 215 13.94 -7.85 -9.29
CA GLY A 215 14.87 -7.95 -8.17
C GLY A 215 16.01 -8.92 -8.43
N ARG A 216 15.72 -10.10 -9.00
CA ARG A 216 16.77 -11.06 -9.40
C ARG A 216 17.69 -10.50 -10.49
N ALA A 217 17.12 -9.82 -11.48
CA ALA A 217 17.90 -9.21 -12.56
C ALA A 217 18.81 -8.08 -12.02
N ALA A 218 18.27 -7.21 -11.16
CA ALA A 218 19.01 -6.14 -10.50
C ALA A 218 20.14 -6.71 -9.62
N GLU A 219 19.89 -7.75 -8.83
CA GLU A 219 20.90 -8.37 -7.98
C GLU A 219 22.06 -8.98 -8.80
N ALA A 220 21.74 -9.70 -9.88
CA ALA A 220 22.74 -10.28 -10.77
C ALA A 220 23.64 -9.19 -11.41
N GLN A 221 23.03 -8.11 -11.90
CA GLN A 221 23.78 -6.98 -12.49
C GLN A 221 24.59 -6.20 -11.45
N LEU A 222 24.07 -6.04 -10.22
CA LEU A 222 24.82 -5.45 -9.11
C LEU A 222 26.08 -6.26 -8.79
N GLY A 223 25.98 -7.59 -8.77
CA GLY A 223 27.14 -8.46 -8.58
C GLY A 223 28.22 -8.23 -9.64
N ALA A 224 27.82 -8.18 -10.91
CA ALA A 224 28.72 -7.89 -12.02
C ALA A 224 29.34 -6.49 -11.94
N ALA A 225 28.54 -5.48 -11.56
CA ALA A 225 28.99 -4.10 -11.44
C ALA A 225 29.99 -3.90 -10.28
N HIS A 226 29.77 -4.54 -9.13
CA HIS A 226 30.74 -4.51 -8.04
C HIS A 226 32.06 -5.19 -8.42
N GLN A 227 32.01 -6.34 -9.12
CA GLN A 227 33.22 -6.99 -9.61
C GLN A 227 33.98 -6.11 -10.62
N ALA A 228 33.26 -5.46 -11.55
CA ALA A 228 33.84 -4.51 -12.49
C ALA A 228 34.48 -3.32 -11.78
N GLN A 229 33.82 -2.78 -10.75
CA GLN A 229 34.32 -1.68 -9.93
C GLN A 229 35.61 -2.08 -9.19
N THR A 230 35.62 -3.24 -8.54
CA THR A 230 36.82 -3.77 -7.85
C THR A 230 37.98 -3.95 -8.83
N TRP A 231 37.71 -4.50 -10.00
CA TRP A 231 38.71 -4.66 -11.05
C TRP A 231 39.25 -3.30 -11.53
N LEU A 232 38.39 -2.33 -11.84
CA LEU A 232 38.78 -0.99 -12.29
C LEU A 232 39.66 -0.25 -11.27
N ARG A 233 39.33 -0.36 -9.97
CA ARG A 233 40.12 0.23 -8.90
C ARG A 233 41.49 -0.42 -8.76
N SER A 234 41.57 -1.74 -8.94
CA SER A 234 42.86 -2.46 -8.91
C SER A 234 43.80 -2.02 -10.03
N VAL A 235 43.28 -1.80 -11.25
CA VAL A 235 44.10 -1.35 -12.39
C VAL A 235 44.43 0.15 -12.33
N ALA A 236 43.61 0.94 -11.63
CA ALA A 236 43.89 2.36 -11.36
C ALA A 236 44.92 2.58 -10.24
N GLY A 237 45.27 1.53 -9.48
CA GLY A 237 46.18 1.63 -8.33
C GLY A 237 45.53 2.15 -7.05
N GLU A 238 44.19 2.08 -6.93
CA GLU A 238 43.41 2.52 -5.77
C GLU A 238 43.09 1.36 -4.79
N GLY A 239 44.04 0.43 -4.63
CA GLY A 239 43.89 -0.78 -3.80
C GLY A 239 44.12 -0.56 -2.32
#